data_AF-A0A2S5RF86-F1
#
_entry.id   AF-A0A2S5RF86-F1
#
_cell.length_a   1.000
_cell.length_b   1.000
_cell.length_c   1.000
_cell.angle_alpha   90.00
_cell.angle_beta   90.00
_cell.angle_gamma   90.00
#
_symmetry.space_group_name_H-M   'P 1'
#
loop_
_entity.id
_entity.type
_entity.pdbx_description
1 polymer ?
#
loop_
_entity_poly.entity_id
_entity_poly.type
_entity_poly.pdbx_seq_one_letter_code
_entity_poly.pdbx_strand_id
1 'polypeptide(L)'
;MEEENLQMATKPIKKRPIDVWNQTKLLSQNKPKLIKLGIVFSIASVVVALCLVVVFSVWDISWTKLTDEEFFKNIKMLLIVIFTLDAIFGTLITMSWFLSDNEKIIENKMQFMLLSIISFAFINIGLLIYIFKKNKALQRREPLTWKRFWLRLGFRKLSVYDIVLCGMFTALTILFAYLEQFMPGLVGGGGLTFKYLGLIILGVAISPALSIIVGMTGALLSLLFVGSTFIISPWSFLLDYFVPMIIPGIVSILRFTISTKKGYVNYLNFIIVGFITFLGIYIIQTISGYFIWVAMAGGPAWGSNGVVYSVVYNALSIWPFNYPLTQVLMIPTIKVVMIMNKNKGY
;
A
#
# COMPACT_ATOMS: atom_id res chain seq x y z
N MET A 1 66.81 -9.69 -10.10
CA MET A 1 65.97 -10.12 -11.24
C MET A 1 64.65 -10.63 -10.69
N GLU A 2 63.95 -9.80 -9.90
CA GLU A 2 62.80 -10.23 -9.11
C GLU A 2 61.90 -9.03 -8.70
N GLU A 3 61.68 -8.08 -9.61
CA GLU A 3 60.78 -6.93 -9.37
C GLU A 3 59.80 -6.63 -10.52
N GLU A 4 59.73 -7.47 -11.55
CA GLU A 4 58.88 -7.21 -12.74
C GLU A 4 57.54 -7.97 -12.76
N ASN A 5 57.19 -8.70 -11.69
CA ASN A 5 56.00 -9.57 -11.68
C ASN A 5 54.82 -9.06 -10.83
N LEU A 6 54.78 -7.78 -10.44
CA LEU A 6 53.76 -7.26 -9.50
C LEU A 6 52.94 -6.07 -10.01
N GLN A 7 52.84 -5.85 -11.34
CA GLN A 7 52.04 -4.74 -11.91
C GLN A 7 51.11 -5.09 -13.08
N MET A 8 50.58 -6.31 -13.17
CA MET A 8 49.49 -6.60 -14.13
C MET A 8 48.24 -7.22 -13.50
N ALA A 9 47.92 -6.78 -12.28
CA ALA A 9 46.58 -6.94 -11.71
C ALA A 9 45.63 -5.86 -12.25
N THR A 10 44.46 -6.32 -12.69
CA THR A 10 43.16 -5.61 -12.72
C THR A 10 43.01 -4.39 -13.63
N LYS A 11 43.04 -4.61 -14.96
CA LYS A 11 42.19 -3.78 -15.84
C LYS A 11 40.72 -3.96 -15.43
N PRO A 12 39.98 -2.90 -15.08
CA PRO A 12 38.57 -3.03 -14.77
C PRO A 12 37.85 -3.51 -16.04
N ILE A 13 37.21 -4.68 -15.96
CA ILE A 13 36.28 -5.14 -16.99
C ILE A 13 35.18 -4.06 -17.07
N LYS A 14 35.24 -3.22 -18.10
CA LYS A 14 34.14 -2.34 -18.49
C LYS A 14 32.93 -3.25 -18.70
N LYS A 15 32.02 -3.30 -17.72
CA LYS A 15 30.69 -3.88 -17.91
C LYS A 15 30.06 -3.12 -19.07
N ARG A 16 30.02 -3.73 -20.25
CA ARG A 16 29.24 -3.20 -21.37
C ARG A 16 27.81 -3.00 -20.86
N PRO A 17 27.13 -1.90 -21.22
CA PRO A 17 25.72 -1.78 -20.93
C PRO A 17 25.04 -2.95 -21.63
N ILE A 18 24.63 -3.94 -20.84
CA ILE A 18 23.83 -5.05 -21.34
C ILE A 18 22.52 -4.41 -21.72
N ASP A 19 22.23 -4.44 -23.02
CA ASP A 19 21.00 -3.92 -23.58
C ASP A 19 19.82 -4.56 -22.83
N VAL A 20 19.04 -3.74 -22.15
CA VAL A 20 17.92 -4.18 -21.28
C VAL A 20 16.97 -5.08 -22.08
N TRP A 21 16.84 -4.81 -23.38
CA TRP A 21 16.06 -5.58 -24.34
C TRP A 21 16.58 -7.01 -24.59
N ASN A 22 17.89 -7.21 -24.66
CA ASN A 22 18.46 -8.54 -24.84
C ASN A 22 18.36 -9.36 -23.55
N GLN A 23 18.46 -8.71 -22.39
CA GLN A 23 18.29 -9.36 -21.08
C GLN A 23 16.84 -9.80 -20.84
N THR A 24 15.85 -8.96 -21.20
CA THR A 24 14.42 -9.31 -21.09
C THR A 24 14.01 -10.41 -22.06
N LYS A 25 14.54 -10.42 -23.28
CA LYS A 25 14.27 -11.47 -24.27
C LYS A 25 14.77 -12.84 -23.80
N LEU A 26 16.02 -12.91 -23.29
CA LEU A 26 16.60 -14.11 -22.68
C LEU A 26 15.83 -14.59 -21.43
N LEU A 27 15.42 -13.65 -20.57
CA LEU A 27 14.61 -13.97 -19.38
C LEU A 27 13.21 -14.50 -19.74
N SER A 28 12.61 -14.04 -20.84
CA SER A 28 11.28 -14.49 -21.29
C SER A 28 11.28 -15.91 -21.89
N GLN A 29 12.34 -16.29 -22.61
CA GLN A 29 12.41 -17.57 -23.30
C GLN A 29 12.53 -18.76 -22.34
N ASN A 30 13.24 -18.58 -21.23
CA ASN A 30 13.51 -19.63 -20.23
C ASN A 30 12.50 -19.69 -19.07
N LYS A 31 11.38 -18.96 -19.13
CA LYS A 31 10.40 -18.99 -18.03
C LYS A 31 9.62 -20.31 -17.96
N PRO A 32 9.34 -20.82 -16.75
CA PRO A 32 8.40 -21.92 -16.55
C PRO A 32 7.05 -21.64 -17.20
N LYS A 33 6.40 -22.68 -17.74
CA LYS A 33 5.10 -22.58 -18.45
C LYS A 33 4.04 -21.82 -17.66
N LEU A 34 3.98 -22.02 -16.34
CA LEU A 34 3.03 -21.34 -15.46
C LEU A 34 3.26 -19.83 -15.37
N ILE A 35 4.52 -19.38 -15.39
CA ILE A 35 4.82 -17.94 -15.40
C ILE A 35 4.45 -17.34 -16.76
N LYS A 36 4.70 -18.07 -17.86
CA LYS A 36 4.27 -17.64 -19.20
C LYS A 36 2.75 -17.49 -19.28
N LEU A 37 1.99 -18.43 -18.71
CA LEU A 37 0.53 -18.31 -18.59
C LEU A 37 0.11 -17.09 -17.78
N GLY A 38 0.73 -16.84 -16.62
CA GLY A 38 0.45 -15.64 -15.81
C GLY A 38 0.71 -14.33 -16.57
N ILE A 39 1.77 -14.27 -17.39
CA ILE A 39 2.04 -13.13 -18.28
C ILE A 39 0.92 -12.97 -19.31
N VAL A 40 0.53 -14.05 -20.02
CA VAL A 40 -0.52 -13.97 -21.05
C VAL A 40 -1.85 -13.52 -20.46
N PHE A 41 -2.27 -14.09 -19.33
CA PHE A 41 -3.53 -13.73 -18.70
C PHE A 41 -3.52 -12.33 -18.08
N SER A 42 -2.38 -11.85 -17.55
CA SER A 42 -2.25 -10.46 -17.11
C SER A 42 -2.30 -9.46 -18.27
N ILE A 43 -1.66 -9.76 -19.40
CA ILE A 43 -1.79 -8.94 -20.61
C ILE A 43 -3.25 -8.91 -21.09
N ALA A 44 -3.89 -10.08 -21.17
CA ALA A 44 -5.28 -10.17 -21.58
C ALA A 44 -6.21 -9.36 -20.67
N SER A 45 -6.01 -9.42 -19.35
CA SER A 45 -6.83 -8.63 -18.41
C SER A 45 -6.64 -7.13 -18.60
N VAL A 46 -5.40 -6.66 -18.83
CA VAL A 46 -5.12 -5.24 -19.13
C VAL A 46 -5.80 -4.81 -20.42
N VAL A 47 -5.71 -5.61 -21.49
CA VAL A 47 -6.35 -5.30 -22.77
C VAL A 47 -7.87 -5.22 -22.60
N VAL A 48 -8.47 -6.18 -21.88
CA VAL A 48 -9.92 -6.15 -21.58
C VAL A 48 -10.29 -4.90 -20.79
N ALA A 49 -9.55 -4.55 -19.73
CA ALA A 49 -9.79 -3.35 -18.94
C ALA A 49 -9.72 -2.07 -19.80
N LEU A 50 -8.69 -1.94 -20.65
CA LEU A 50 -8.55 -0.81 -21.57
C LEU A 50 -9.70 -0.73 -22.59
N CYS A 51 -10.09 -1.86 -23.17
CA CYS A 51 -11.26 -1.94 -24.04
C CYS A 51 -12.51 -1.48 -23.32
N LEU A 52 -12.73 -1.93 -22.07
CA LEU A 52 -13.88 -1.51 -21.26
C LEU A 52 -13.84 -0.01 -20.95
N VAL A 53 -12.67 0.57 -20.62
CA VAL A 53 -12.53 2.03 -20.45
C VAL A 53 -12.96 2.78 -21.71
N VAL A 54 -12.47 2.38 -22.88
CA VAL A 54 -12.82 3.02 -24.17
C VAL A 54 -14.31 2.87 -24.46
N VAL A 55 -14.83 1.64 -24.33
CA VAL A 55 -16.24 1.31 -24.54
C VAL A 55 -17.10 2.18 -23.64
N PHE A 56 -16.91 2.17 -22.32
CA PHE A 56 -17.71 2.98 -21.40
C PHE A 56 -17.52 4.49 -21.59
N SER A 57 -16.37 4.96 -22.07
CA SER A 57 -16.15 6.38 -22.35
C SER A 57 -16.99 6.88 -23.54
N VAL A 58 -17.02 6.09 -24.62
CA VAL A 58 -17.72 6.45 -25.88
C VAL A 58 -19.19 6.02 -25.87
N TRP A 59 -19.59 5.16 -24.93
CA TRP A 59 -20.95 4.65 -24.88
C TRP A 59 -21.95 5.71 -24.40
N ASP A 60 -22.76 6.25 -25.31
CA ASP A 60 -23.77 7.27 -25.01
C ASP A 60 -25.18 6.72 -24.82
N ILE A 61 -25.43 5.46 -25.19
CA ILE A 61 -26.76 4.85 -25.15
C ILE A 61 -27.03 4.26 -23.76
N SER A 62 -28.15 4.63 -23.11
CA SER A 62 -28.62 3.97 -21.89
C SER A 62 -29.22 2.59 -22.24
N TRP A 63 -28.66 1.52 -21.64
CA TRP A 63 -28.92 0.11 -21.98
C TRP A 63 -29.85 -0.52 -20.95
N THR A 64 -29.83 0.05 -19.76
CA THR A 64 -30.87 -0.07 -18.75
C THR A 64 -32.02 0.84 -19.13
N LYS A 65 -33.28 0.39 -19.05
CA LYS A 65 -34.46 1.28 -19.06
C LYS A 65 -34.51 2.20 -17.82
N LEU A 66 -33.35 2.67 -17.35
CA LEU A 66 -33.22 3.65 -16.28
C LEU A 66 -33.68 4.97 -16.88
N THR A 67 -34.81 5.45 -16.38
CA THR A 67 -35.45 6.71 -16.74
C THR A 67 -34.66 7.95 -16.29
N ASP A 68 -33.58 7.76 -15.53
CA ASP A 68 -32.73 8.82 -14.99
C ASP A 68 -31.35 8.83 -15.67
N GLU A 69 -31.15 9.86 -16.51
CA GLU A 69 -29.92 10.11 -17.26
C GLU A 69 -28.73 10.43 -16.34
N GLU A 70 -28.96 11.12 -15.22
CA GLU A 70 -27.91 11.49 -14.26
C GLU A 70 -27.38 10.24 -13.56
N PHE A 71 -28.27 9.36 -13.14
CA PHE A 71 -27.91 8.08 -12.53
C PHE A 71 -27.09 7.20 -13.49
N PHE A 72 -27.47 7.13 -14.76
CA PHE A 72 -26.70 6.41 -15.78
C PHE A 72 -25.30 7.00 -15.96
N LYS A 73 -25.19 8.33 -16.02
CA LYS A 73 -23.90 9.03 -16.13
C LYS A 73 -22.99 8.75 -14.93
N ASN A 74 -23.54 8.69 -13.73
CA ASN A 74 -22.80 8.37 -12.51
C ASN A 74 -22.28 6.92 -12.50
N ILE A 75 -23.10 5.95 -12.92
CA ILE A 75 -22.65 4.55 -13.09
C ILE A 75 -21.55 4.44 -14.14
N LYS A 76 -21.73 5.10 -15.30
CA LYS A 76 -20.73 5.15 -16.38
C LYS A 76 -19.40 5.69 -15.84
N MET A 77 -19.42 6.81 -15.12
CA MET A 77 -18.21 7.42 -14.55
C MET A 77 -17.54 6.49 -13.52
N LEU A 78 -18.32 5.85 -12.64
CA LEU A 78 -17.80 4.89 -11.68
C LEU A 78 -17.10 3.71 -12.38
N LEU A 79 -17.72 3.15 -13.42
CA LEU A 79 -17.15 2.04 -14.19
C LEU A 79 -15.86 2.45 -14.89
N ILE A 80 -15.81 3.65 -15.49
CA ILE A 80 -14.59 4.20 -16.08
C ILE A 80 -13.47 4.26 -15.04
N VAL A 81 -13.75 4.77 -13.84
CA VAL A 81 -12.76 4.85 -12.75
C VAL A 81 -12.29 3.46 -12.32
N ILE A 82 -13.21 2.51 -12.13
CA ILE A 82 -12.88 1.12 -11.76
C ILE A 82 -11.99 0.48 -12.81
N PHE A 83 -12.35 0.54 -14.10
CA PHE A 83 -11.57 -0.07 -15.17
C PHE A 83 -10.24 0.66 -15.43
N THR A 84 -10.17 1.97 -15.14
CA THR A 84 -8.90 2.72 -15.19
C THR A 84 -7.95 2.25 -14.10
N LEU A 85 -8.43 2.09 -12.87
CA LEU A 85 -7.64 1.53 -11.77
C LEU A 85 -7.22 0.10 -12.08
N ASP A 86 -8.14 -0.72 -12.59
CA ASP A 86 -7.86 -2.08 -13.04
C ASP A 86 -6.73 -2.10 -14.10
N ALA A 87 -6.81 -1.26 -15.14
CA ALA A 87 -5.76 -1.17 -16.16
C ALA A 87 -4.40 -0.75 -15.59
N ILE A 88 -4.37 0.22 -14.65
CA ILE A 88 -3.14 0.67 -13.99
C ILE A 88 -2.50 -0.48 -13.19
N PHE A 89 -3.25 -1.10 -12.28
CA PHE A 89 -2.74 -2.19 -11.45
C PHE A 89 -2.48 -3.47 -12.26
N GLY A 90 -3.27 -3.70 -13.31
CA GLY A 90 -3.11 -4.74 -14.31
C GLY A 90 -1.77 -4.63 -15.02
N THR A 91 -1.37 -3.40 -15.39
CA THR A 91 -0.06 -3.13 -15.99
C THR A 91 1.05 -3.43 -14.99
N LEU A 92 0.88 -3.05 -13.73
CA LEU A 92 1.86 -3.31 -12.67
C LEU A 92 2.03 -4.82 -12.38
N ILE A 93 0.95 -5.60 -12.35
CA ILE A 93 1.04 -7.06 -12.18
C ILE A 93 1.64 -7.73 -13.42
N THR A 94 1.31 -7.26 -14.62
CA THR A 94 1.90 -7.74 -15.88
C THR A 94 3.41 -7.56 -15.87
N MET A 95 3.87 -6.35 -15.53
CA MET A 95 5.30 -6.05 -15.37
C MET A 95 5.94 -6.89 -14.26
N SER A 96 5.25 -7.13 -13.14
CA SER A 96 5.73 -8.00 -12.07
C SER A 96 5.96 -9.42 -12.55
N TRP A 97 5.00 -10.00 -13.30
CA TRP A 97 5.14 -11.32 -13.93
C TRP A 97 6.26 -11.36 -14.96
N PHE A 98 6.44 -10.29 -15.73
CA PHE A 98 7.49 -10.20 -16.74
C PHE A 98 8.90 -10.09 -16.15
N LEU A 99 9.08 -9.39 -15.03
CA LEU A 99 10.38 -9.15 -14.42
C LEU A 99 10.77 -10.17 -13.32
N SER A 100 9.87 -11.06 -12.92
CA SER A 100 10.09 -12.01 -11.83
C SER A 100 10.27 -13.46 -12.31
N ASP A 101 11.06 -14.21 -11.55
CA ASP A 101 11.17 -15.67 -11.61
C ASP A 101 10.28 -16.29 -10.50
N ASN A 102 10.24 -17.63 -10.44
CA ASN A 102 9.44 -18.33 -9.43
C ASN A 102 9.86 -17.96 -8.01
N GLU A 103 11.17 -17.82 -7.75
CA GLU A 103 11.69 -17.49 -6.42
C GLU A 103 11.19 -16.12 -5.97
N LYS A 104 11.34 -15.08 -6.80
CA LYS A 104 10.84 -13.74 -6.51
C LYS A 104 9.32 -13.70 -6.32
N ILE A 105 8.56 -14.48 -7.09
CA ILE A 105 7.10 -14.57 -6.93
C ILE A 105 6.74 -15.16 -5.56
N ILE A 106 7.46 -16.20 -5.11
CA ILE A 106 7.24 -16.83 -3.80
C ILE A 106 7.65 -15.88 -2.67
N GLU A 107 8.81 -15.23 -2.79
CA GLU A 107 9.30 -14.24 -1.84
C GLU A 107 8.37 -13.03 -1.70
N ASN A 108 7.70 -12.63 -2.79
CA ASN A 108 6.81 -11.47 -2.85
C ASN A 108 5.34 -11.87 -3.02
N LYS A 109 4.94 -13.02 -2.46
CA LYS A 109 3.59 -13.59 -2.62
C LYS A 109 2.45 -12.58 -2.39
N MET A 110 2.60 -11.70 -1.39
CA MET A 110 1.55 -10.76 -1.00
C MET A 110 1.39 -9.65 -2.02
N GLN A 111 2.51 -9.17 -2.58
CA GLN A 111 2.51 -8.24 -3.71
C GLN A 111 1.72 -8.79 -4.88
N PHE A 112 2.05 -10.02 -5.30
CA PHE A 112 1.43 -10.65 -6.46
C PHE A 112 -0.06 -10.94 -6.22
N MET A 113 -0.43 -11.42 -5.04
CA MET A 113 -1.84 -11.66 -4.69
C MET A 113 -2.64 -10.36 -4.68
N LEU A 114 -2.15 -9.32 -4.00
CA LEU A 114 -2.89 -8.07 -3.84
C LEU A 114 -3.02 -7.32 -5.16
N LEU A 115 -1.95 -7.23 -5.95
CA LEU A 115 -2.05 -6.66 -7.28
C LEU A 115 -3.05 -7.42 -8.15
N SER A 116 -3.08 -8.75 -8.08
CA SER A 116 -4.05 -9.55 -8.84
C SER A 116 -5.49 -9.35 -8.35
N ILE A 117 -5.71 -9.11 -7.06
CA ILE A 117 -7.03 -8.79 -6.50
C ILE A 117 -7.48 -7.39 -6.94
N ILE A 118 -6.61 -6.38 -6.81
CA ILE A 118 -6.94 -4.99 -7.13
C ILE A 118 -7.15 -4.80 -8.65
N SER A 119 -6.43 -5.57 -9.48
CA SER A 119 -6.60 -5.62 -10.94
C SER A 119 -7.58 -6.69 -11.42
N PHE A 120 -8.47 -7.17 -10.56
CA PHE A 120 -9.50 -8.17 -10.90
C PHE A 120 -9.00 -9.35 -11.75
N ALA A 121 -7.73 -9.73 -11.61
CA ALA A 121 -7.05 -10.71 -12.45
C ALA A 121 -7.30 -12.11 -11.90
N PHE A 122 -8.56 -12.52 -11.85
CA PHE A 122 -9.02 -13.74 -11.17
C PHE A 122 -8.28 -15.01 -11.59
N ILE A 123 -7.94 -15.13 -12.89
CA ILE A 123 -7.15 -16.27 -13.40
C ILE A 123 -5.75 -16.28 -12.77
N ASN A 124 -5.11 -15.11 -12.67
CA ASN A 124 -3.79 -14.98 -12.04
C ASN A 124 -3.85 -15.31 -10.55
N ILE A 125 -4.93 -14.97 -9.85
CA ILE A 125 -5.15 -15.39 -8.46
C ILE A 125 -5.13 -16.92 -8.36
N GLY A 126 -5.86 -17.62 -9.23
CA GLY A 126 -5.86 -19.08 -9.30
C GLY A 126 -4.47 -19.68 -9.56
N LEU A 127 -3.73 -19.11 -10.51
CA LEU A 127 -2.35 -19.52 -10.81
C LEU A 127 -1.41 -19.31 -9.62
N LEU A 128 -1.49 -18.17 -8.94
CA LEU A 128 -0.68 -17.86 -7.76
C LEU A 128 -0.98 -18.82 -6.61
N ILE A 129 -2.26 -19.10 -6.33
CA ILE A 129 -2.66 -20.08 -5.31
C ILE A 129 -2.04 -21.45 -5.62
N TYR A 130 -2.09 -21.88 -6.88
CA TYR A 130 -1.48 -23.14 -7.31
C TYR A 130 0.04 -23.14 -7.09
N ILE A 131 0.74 -22.09 -7.53
CA ILE A 131 2.21 -21.95 -7.37
C ILE A 131 2.58 -21.98 -5.88
N PHE A 132 1.86 -21.25 -5.03
CA PHE A 132 2.14 -21.22 -3.60
C PHE A 132 1.83 -22.54 -2.90
N LYS A 133 0.77 -23.25 -3.31
CA LYS A 133 0.44 -24.58 -2.76
C LYS A 133 1.50 -25.60 -3.12
N LYS A 134 1.95 -25.62 -4.38
CA LYS A 134 3.01 -26.52 -4.86
C LYS A 134 4.33 -26.29 -4.11
N ASN A 135 4.72 -25.03 -3.91
CA ASN A 135 5.94 -24.70 -3.17
C ASN A 135 5.82 -24.89 -1.65
N LYS A 136 4.64 -24.70 -1.05
CA LYS A 136 4.39 -25.06 0.36
C LYS A 136 4.46 -26.56 0.62
N ALA A 137 4.14 -27.42 -0.35
CA ALA A 137 4.27 -28.87 -0.17
C ALA A 137 5.74 -29.31 -0.03
N LEU A 138 6.68 -28.50 -0.54
CA LEU A 138 8.13 -28.71 -0.41
C LEU A 138 8.70 -28.18 0.93
N GLN A 139 8.02 -27.24 1.59
CA GLN A 139 8.44 -26.70 2.89
C GLN A 139 7.64 -27.36 4.02
N ARG A 140 8.32 -28.15 4.88
CA ARG A 140 7.71 -28.86 6.03
C ARG A 140 6.74 -27.95 6.81
N ARG A 141 5.49 -28.42 6.96
CA ARG A 141 4.46 -27.76 7.78
C ARG A 141 4.78 -27.96 9.26
N GLU A 142 5.36 -26.96 9.91
CA GLU A 142 5.28 -26.90 11.36
C GLU A 142 3.85 -26.48 11.79
N PRO A 143 3.29 -27.08 12.85
CA PRO A 143 1.97 -26.73 13.33
C PRO A 143 1.92 -25.26 13.77
N LEU A 144 0.84 -24.58 13.37
CA LEU A 144 0.61 -23.17 13.66
C LEU A 144 0.01 -23.05 15.07
N THR A 145 0.85 -22.95 16.09
CA THR A 145 0.39 -22.72 17.46
C THR A 145 0.01 -21.26 17.65
N TRP A 146 -0.97 -21.00 18.53
CA TRP A 146 -1.45 -19.64 18.78
C TRP A 146 -0.34 -18.68 19.24
N LYS A 147 0.56 -19.18 20.09
CA LYS A 147 1.77 -18.47 20.52
C LYS A 147 2.66 -18.04 19.34
N ARG A 148 2.85 -18.90 18.34
CA ARG A 148 3.64 -18.57 17.15
C ARG A 148 2.93 -17.58 16.24
N PHE A 149 1.61 -17.60 16.18
CA PHE A 149 0.86 -16.59 15.44
C PHE A 149 1.07 -15.19 16.03
N TRP A 150 0.91 -15.03 17.36
CA TRP A 150 1.17 -13.76 18.04
C TRP A 150 2.63 -13.29 17.87
N LEU A 151 3.60 -14.20 18.00
CA LEU A 151 5.00 -13.91 17.71
C LEU A 151 5.22 -13.48 16.25
N ARG A 152 4.50 -14.10 15.30
CA ARG A 152 4.54 -13.70 13.88
C ARG A 152 3.89 -12.33 13.63
N LEU A 153 2.90 -11.94 14.42
CA LEU A 153 2.35 -10.60 14.40
C LEU A 153 3.29 -9.55 15.05
N GLY A 154 4.41 -9.98 15.64
CA GLY A 154 5.36 -9.12 16.32
C GLY A 154 5.03 -8.88 17.80
N PHE A 155 3.99 -9.52 18.33
CA PHE A 155 3.68 -9.50 19.76
C PHE A 155 4.65 -10.44 20.49
N ARG A 156 5.71 -9.83 20.99
CA ARG A 156 6.75 -10.45 21.84
C ARG A 156 6.80 -9.71 23.17
N LYS A 157 7.51 -10.30 24.15
CA LYS A 157 7.86 -9.55 25.37
C LYS A 157 8.65 -8.30 24.96
N LEU A 158 8.10 -7.13 25.26
CA LEU A 158 8.71 -5.84 24.91
C LEU A 158 10.00 -5.67 25.71
N SER A 159 11.09 -5.39 25.03
CA SER A 159 12.33 -4.95 25.67
C SER A 159 12.23 -3.47 26.07
N VAL A 160 13.12 -3.02 26.94
CA VAL A 160 13.24 -1.57 27.27
C VAL A 160 13.43 -0.75 25.99
N TYR A 161 14.22 -1.26 25.05
CA TYR A 161 14.43 -0.63 23.75
C TYR A 161 13.12 -0.49 22.96
N ASP A 162 12.26 -1.52 22.95
CA ASP A 162 10.96 -1.45 22.27
C ASP A 162 10.04 -0.40 22.93
N ILE A 163 10.06 -0.30 24.26
CA ILE A 163 9.27 0.70 25.01
C ILE A 163 9.75 2.12 24.68
N VAL A 164 11.06 2.34 24.67
CA VAL A 164 11.66 3.64 24.31
C VAL A 164 11.31 4.01 22.86
N LEU A 165 11.40 3.05 21.92
CA LEU A 165 10.96 3.26 20.54
C LEU A 165 9.48 3.65 20.47
N CYS A 166 8.61 2.95 21.21
CA CYS A 166 7.19 3.32 21.27
C CYS A 166 7.01 4.75 21.77
N GLY A 167 7.70 5.15 22.85
CA GLY A 167 7.66 6.52 23.36
C GLY A 167 8.11 7.55 22.34
N MET A 168 9.24 7.32 21.67
CA MET A 168 9.77 8.21 20.63
C MET A 168 8.83 8.36 19.44
N PHE A 169 8.32 7.24 18.90
CA PHE A 169 7.41 7.28 17.76
C PHE A 169 6.04 7.85 18.14
N THR A 170 5.58 7.66 19.39
CA THR A 170 4.35 8.29 19.89
C THR A 170 4.53 9.81 19.96
N ALA A 171 5.63 10.29 20.54
CA ALA A 171 5.93 11.71 20.61
C ALA A 171 6.05 12.34 19.20
N LEU A 172 6.72 11.64 18.28
CA LEU A 172 6.83 12.09 16.88
C LEU A 172 5.47 12.14 16.18
N THR A 173 4.61 11.15 16.41
CA THR A 173 3.26 11.10 15.84
C THR A 173 2.41 12.28 16.34
N ILE A 174 2.49 12.60 17.63
CA ILE A 174 1.80 13.75 18.22
C ILE A 174 2.37 15.06 17.68
N LEU A 175 3.70 15.18 17.58
CA LEU A 175 4.34 16.36 17.00
C LEU A 175 3.88 16.60 15.56
N PHE A 176 3.82 15.56 14.73
CA PHE A 176 3.30 15.67 13.37
C PHE A 176 1.82 16.02 13.33
N ALA A 177 1.00 15.42 14.21
CA ALA A 177 -0.40 15.78 14.33
C ALA A 177 -0.62 17.23 14.80
N TYR A 178 0.29 17.79 15.60
CA TYR A 178 0.27 19.20 15.98
C TYR A 178 0.68 20.10 14.79
N LEU A 179 1.75 19.75 14.07
CA LEU A 179 2.20 20.51 12.90
C LEU A 179 1.16 20.57 11.78
N GLU A 180 0.30 19.55 11.68
CA GLU A 180 -0.85 19.53 10.76
C GLU A 180 -1.79 20.71 10.93
N GLN A 181 -1.92 21.27 12.14
CA GLN A 181 -2.79 22.43 12.40
C GLN A 181 -2.33 23.69 11.64
N PHE A 182 -1.07 23.73 11.19
CA PHE A 182 -0.49 24.85 10.45
C PHE A 182 -0.35 24.59 8.95
N MET A 183 -0.76 23.41 8.48
CA MET A 183 -0.65 23.01 7.08
C MET A 183 -1.94 23.33 6.31
N PRO A 184 -1.87 23.51 4.98
CA PRO A 184 -3.07 23.66 4.15
C PRO A 184 -4.03 22.49 4.33
N GLY A 185 -5.31 22.80 4.51
CA GLY A 185 -6.37 21.84 4.75
C GLY A 185 -7.71 22.26 4.12
N LEU A 186 -8.61 21.30 4.04
CA LEU A 186 -9.98 21.48 3.56
C LEU A 186 -10.88 22.02 4.68
N VAL A 187 -11.93 22.73 4.27
CA VAL A 187 -12.97 23.26 5.17
C VAL A 187 -13.78 22.09 5.74
N GLY A 188 -13.72 21.88 7.05
CA GLY A 188 -14.34 20.73 7.72
C GLY A 188 -13.35 19.63 8.14
N GLY A 189 -12.04 19.84 7.93
CA GLY A 189 -10.98 18.93 8.35
C GLY A 189 -10.39 18.12 7.20
N GLY A 190 -9.28 17.44 7.42
CA GLY A 190 -8.54 16.78 6.32
C GLY A 190 -7.64 17.77 5.58
N GLY A 191 -6.40 17.34 5.34
CA GLY A 191 -5.33 18.19 4.85
C GLY A 191 -4.04 17.39 4.81
N LEU A 192 -2.91 18.07 4.61
CA LEU A 192 -1.60 17.43 4.58
C LEU A 192 -1.22 16.91 5.98
N THR A 193 -0.99 15.60 6.09
CA THR A 193 -0.59 14.92 7.33
C THR A 193 0.69 14.11 7.17
N PHE A 194 1.52 14.16 8.21
CA PHE A 194 2.76 13.37 8.33
C PHE A 194 2.66 12.28 9.39
N LYS A 195 1.62 12.30 10.25
CA LYS A 195 1.53 11.40 11.41
C LYS A 195 1.54 9.91 11.04
N TYR A 196 1.05 9.55 9.85
CA TYR A 196 1.08 8.16 9.38
C TYR A 196 2.47 7.68 8.96
N LEU A 197 3.36 8.57 8.53
CA LEU A 197 4.68 8.18 8.02
C LEU A 197 5.51 7.44 9.09
N GLY A 198 5.55 7.96 10.32
CA GLY A 198 6.24 7.32 11.44
C GLY A 198 5.68 5.92 11.75
N LEU A 199 4.36 5.78 11.71
CA LEU A 199 3.67 4.51 11.98
C LEU A 199 3.93 3.49 10.87
N ILE A 200 3.96 3.90 9.61
CA ILE A 200 4.31 3.03 8.48
C ILE A 200 5.76 2.56 8.60
N ILE A 201 6.70 3.47 8.90
CA ILE A 201 8.11 3.14 9.10
C ILE A 201 8.26 2.11 10.22
N LEU A 202 7.64 2.38 11.38
CA LEU A 202 7.71 1.48 12.54
C LEU A 202 7.12 0.10 12.22
N GLY A 203 5.98 0.06 11.51
CA GLY A 203 5.30 -1.18 11.15
C GLY A 203 6.09 -2.03 10.16
N VAL A 204 6.63 -1.40 9.12
CA VAL A 204 7.34 -2.08 8.03
C VAL A 204 8.77 -2.44 8.41
N ALA A 205 9.51 -1.52 9.05
CA ALA A 205 10.95 -1.67 9.26
C ALA A 205 11.31 -2.29 10.62
N ILE A 206 10.38 -2.31 11.58
CA ILE A 206 10.66 -2.79 12.95
C ILE A 206 9.64 -3.86 13.37
N SER A 207 8.38 -3.49 13.59
CA SER A 207 7.35 -4.41 14.06
C SER A 207 5.93 -3.86 13.84
N PRO A 208 5.03 -4.65 13.20
CA PRO A 208 3.60 -4.31 13.11
C PRO A 208 2.95 -4.07 14.47
N ALA A 209 3.26 -4.89 15.47
CA ALA A 209 2.69 -4.75 16.81
C ALA A 209 3.08 -3.42 17.49
N LEU A 210 4.33 -2.98 17.34
CA LEU A 210 4.77 -1.69 17.89
C LEU A 210 4.05 -0.53 17.19
N SER A 211 3.88 -0.61 15.87
CA SER A 211 3.10 0.38 15.11
C SER A 211 1.65 0.48 15.57
N ILE A 212 1.00 -0.66 15.85
CA ILE A 212 -0.36 -0.69 16.43
C ILE A 212 -0.38 -0.04 17.81
N ILE A 213 0.55 -0.40 18.70
CA ILE A 213 0.63 0.16 20.06
C ILE A 213 0.83 1.68 20.00
N VAL A 214 1.79 2.14 19.20
CA VAL A 214 2.05 3.58 19.02
C VAL A 214 0.84 4.29 18.41
N GLY A 215 0.18 3.68 17.42
CA GLY A 215 -1.04 4.24 16.83
C GLY A 215 -2.17 4.39 17.87
N MET A 216 -2.39 3.37 18.70
CA MET A 216 -3.36 3.42 19.80
C MET A 216 -3.01 4.50 20.82
N THR A 217 -1.76 4.53 21.30
CA THR A 217 -1.32 5.52 22.30
C THR A 217 -1.35 6.94 21.73
N GLY A 218 -0.90 7.12 20.49
CA GLY A 218 -0.93 8.40 19.78
C GLY A 218 -2.36 8.90 19.59
N ALA A 219 -3.30 8.03 19.22
CA ALA A 219 -4.71 8.40 19.10
C ALA A 219 -5.31 8.79 20.45
N LEU A 220 -5.05 8.04 21.52
CA LEU A 220 -5.54 8.38 22.86
C LEU A 220 -4.96 9.72 23.35
N LEU A 221 -3.67 9.96 23.14
CA LEU A 221 -3.04 11.22 23.51
C LEU A 221 -3.49 12.38 22.60
N SER A 222 -3.90 12.11 21.36
CA SER A 222 -4.43 13.14 20.47
C SER A 222 -5.70 13.81 21.01
N LEU A 223 -6.45 13.14 21.89
CA LEU A 223 -7.59 13.75 22.61
C LEU A 223 -7.21 15.01 23.38
N LEU A 224 -5.94 15.14 23.79
CA LEU A 224 -5.44 16.32 24.52
C LEU A 224 -5.16 17.51 23.59
N PHE A 225 -5.10 17.29 22.27
CA PHE A 225 -4.63 18.28 21.30
C PHE A 225 -5.64 18.56 20.16
N VAL A 226 -6.55 17.63 19.90
CA VAL A 226 -7.63 17.81 18.94
C VAL A 226 -8.65 18.77 19.52
N GLY A 227 -8.95 19.85 18.79
CA GLY A 227 -9.97 20.81 19.21
C GLY A 227 -11.34 20.13 19.40
N SER A 228 -12.09 20.55 20.41
CA SER A 228 -13.39 19.95 20.76
C SER A 228 -14.40 19.95 19.62
N THR A 229 -14.27 20.89 18.67
CA THR A 229 -15.11 21.00 17.48
C THR A 229 -14.86 19.91 16.43
N PHE A 230 -13.76 19.18 16.53
CA PHE A 230 -13.41 18.09 15.60
C PHE A 230 -13.74 16.69 16.13
N ILE A 231 -14.25 16.58 17.35
CA ILE A 231 -14.76 15.34 17.95
C ILE A 231 -16.22 15.58 18.30
N ILE A 232 -17.10 15.26 17.35
CA ILE A 232 -18.55 15.46 17.48
C ILE A 232 -19.25 14.28 18.18
N SER A 233 -18.63 13.11 18.25
CA SER A 233 -19.12 11.97 19.03
C SER A 233 -17.99 10.97 19.34
N PRO A 234 -18.19 10.01 20.27
CA PRO A 234 -17.23 8.92 20.50
C PRO A 234 -16.92 8.11 19.23
N TRP A 235 -17.92 7.96 18.34
CA TRP A 235 -17.75 7.27 17.06
C TRP A 235 -16.89 8.08 16.09
N SER A 236 -16.96 9.41 16.12
CA SER A 236 -16.12 10.27 15.30
C SER A 236 -14.67 10.16 15.75
N PHE A 237 -14.42 10.12 17.08
CA PHE A 237 -13.09 9.83 17.58
C PHE A 237 -12.57 8.47 17.09
N LEU A 238 -13.39 7.43 17.20
CA LEU A 238 -13.00 6.07 16.81
C LEU A 238 -12.65 5.99 15.32
N LEU A 239 -13.50 6.54 14.45
CA LEU A 239 -13.37 6.39 13.00
C LEU A 239 -12.44 7.43 12.37
N ASP A 240 -12.34 8.65 12.90
CA ASP A 240 -11.50 9.69 12.30
C ASP A 240 -10.06 9.69 12.84
N TYR A 241 -9.85 9.19 14.06
CA TYR A 241 -8.56 9.28 14.75
C TYR A 241 -8.04 7.89 15.15
N PHE A 242 -8.80 7.13 15.93
CA PHE A 242 -8.30 5.90 16.53
C PHE A 242 -7.99 4.80 15.50
N VAL A 243 -8.98 4.42 14.71
CA VAL A 243 -8.82 3.37 13.69
C VAL A 243 -7.79 3.79 12.62
N PRO A 244 -7.83 5.01 12.03
CA PRO A 244 -6.83 5.45 11.08
C PRO A 244 -5.38 5.37 11.58
N MET A 245 -5.11 5.66 12.85
CA MET A 245 -3.76 5.54 13.42
C MET A 245 -3.29 4.08 13.56
N ILE A 246 -4.18 3.10 13.60
CA ILE A 246 -3.81 1.68 13.74
C ILE A 246 -3.60 1.01 12.37
N ILE A 247 -4.21 1.54 11.31
CA ILE A 247 -4.15 0.98 9.95
C ILE A 247 -2.73 0.74 9.44
N PRO A 248 -1.75 1.66 9.58
CA PRO A 248 -0.37 1.39 9.18
C PRO A 248 0.22 0.09 9.78
N GLY A 249 -0.08 -0.15 11.06
CA GLY A 249 0.32 -1.37 11.76
C GLY A 249 -0.40 -2.61 11.23
N ILE A 250 -1.71 -2.51 10.97
CA ILE A 250 -2.50 -3.60 10.37
C ILE A 250 -1.98 -3.97 8.98
N VAL A 251 -1.71 -2.98 8.12
CA VAL A 251 -1.16 -3.23 6.78
C VAL A 251 0.20 -3.91 6.85
N SER A 252 1.01 -3.57 7.86
CA SER A 252 2.31 -4.18 8.07
C SER A 252 2.23 -5.67 8.46
N ILE A 253 1.09 -6.15 9.00
CA ILE A 253 0.84 -7.58 9.26
C ILE A 253 0.86 -8.40 7.95
N LEU A 254 0.53 -7.78 6.82
CA LEU A 254 0.58 -8.43 5.51
C LEU A 254 2.01 -8.81 5.11
N ARG A 255 3.05 -8.40 5.84
CA ARG A 255 4.44 -8.88 5.68
C ARG A 255 4.96 -8.74 4.24
N PHE A 256 4.88 -7.52 3.71
CA PHE A 256 5.54 -7.20 2.45
C PHE A 256 7.05 -7.33 2.58
N THR A 257 7.68 -7.90 1.55
CA THR A 257 9.13 -8.07 1.51
C THR A 257 9.78 -6.76 1.09
N ILE A 258 10.07 -5.91 2.07
CA ILE A 258 10.72 -4.62 1.84
C ILE A 258 12.22 -4.75 2.10
N SER A 259 13.02 -4.25 1.16
CA SER A 259 14.49 -4.34 1.15
C SER A 259 15.13 -3.00 0.82
N THR A 260 16.41 -2.85 1.12
CA THR A 260 17.21 -1.69 0.67
C THR A 260 17.70 -1.84 -0.78
N LYS A 261 17.58 -3.04 -1.37
CA LYS A 261 18.04 -3.33 -2.74
C LYS A 261 17.23 -2.53 -3.78
N LYS A 262 17.92 -2.01 -4.80
CA LYS A 262 17.27 -1.40 -5.97
C LYS A 262 16.62 -2.50 -6.82
N GLY A 263 15.34 -2.36 -7.15
CA GLY A 263 14.64 -3.29 -8.02
C GLY A 263 13.15 -2.98 -8.09
N TYR A 264 12.53 -3.23 -9.26
CA TYR A 264 11.12 -2.92 -9.53
C TYR A 264 10.17 -3.51 -8.48
N VAL A 265 10.28 -4.82 -8.22
CA VAL A 265 9.46 -5.58 -7.26
C VAL A 265 9.52 -4.93 -5.86
N ASN A 266 10.71 -4.56 -5.42
CA ASN A 266 10.89 -3.92 -4.13
C ASN A 266 10.27 -2.51 -4.07
N TYR A 267 10.43 -1.69 -5.12
CA TYR A 267 9.76 -0.39 -5.20
C TYR A 267 8.24 -0.52 -5.22
N LEU A 268 7.72 -1.55 -5.89
CA LEU A 268 6.30 -1.80 -5.96
C LEU A 268 5.71 -2.22 -4.59
N ASN A 269 6.47 -2.93 -3.76
CA ASN A 269 6.07 -3.20 -2.38
C ASN A 269 5.85 -1.92 -1.57
N PHE A 270 6.72 -0.91 -1.72
CA PHE A 270 6.49 0.40 -1.09
C PHE A 270 5.19 1.03 -1.58
N ILE A 271 4.96 1.05 -2.90
CA ILE A 271 3.75 1.64 -3.50
C ILE A 271 2.49 0.96 -2.96
N ILE A 272 2.47 -0.37 -2.91
CA ILE A 272 1.30 -1.14 -2.44
C ILE A 272 1.06 -0.93 -0.95
N VAL A 273 2.11 -0.92 -0.12
CA VAL A 273 1.97 -0.64 1.32
C VAL A 273 1.34 0.72 1.53
N GLY A 274 1.88 1.77 0.90
CA GLY A 274 1.31 3.11 0.97
C GLY A 274 -0.14 3.13 0.50
N PHE A 275 -0.40 2.56 -0.68
CA PHE A 275 -1.74 2.52 -1.26
C PHE A 275 -2.76 1.84 -0.33
N ILE A 276 -2.44 0.67 0.23
CA ILE A 276 -3.36 -0.05 1.12
C ILE A 276 -3.55 0.68 2.45
N THR A 277 -2.50 1.29 3.00
CA THR A 277 -2.63 2.10 4.21
C THR A 277 -3.61 3.25 3.98
N PHE A 278 -3.43 4.02 2.91
CA PHE A 278 -4.31 5.15 2.62
C PHE A 278 -5.69 4.73 2.14
N LEU A 279 -5.82 3.61 1.43
CA LEU A 279 -7.12 3.02 1.09
C LEU A 279 -7.90 2.63 2.34
N GLY A 280 -7.25 2.00 3.33
CA GLY A 280 -7.88 1.65 4.60
C GLY A 280 -8.35 2.90 5.34
N ILE A 281 -7.50 3.92 5.43
CA ILE A 281 -7.85 5.20 6.07
C ILE A 281 -9.03 5.86 5.35
N TYR A 282 -8.97 5.92 4.02
CA TYR A 282 -10.02 6.46 3.18
C TYR A 282 -11.38 5.77 3.40
N ILE A 283 -11.41 4.44 3.46
CA ILE A 283 -12.66 3.68 3.70
C ILE A 283 -13.26 4.06 5.05
N ILE A 284 -12.46 4.06 6.11
CA ILE A 284 -12.94 4.36 7.47
C ILE A 284 -13.39 5.81 7.59
N GLN A 285 -12.64 6.76 7.04
CA GLN A 285 -13.02 8.18 7.05
C GLN A 285 -14.24 8.46 6.16
N THR A 286 -14.45 7.70 5.07
CA THR A 286 -15.68 7.79 4.27
C THR A 286 -16.89 7.29 5.03
N ILE A 287 -16.75 6.21 5.80
CA ILE A 287 -17.81 5.69 6.68
C ILE A 287 -18.14 6.75 7.75
N SER A 288 -17.11 7.31 8.41
CA SER A 288 -17.29 8.39 9.38
C SER A 288 -17.97 9.62 8.78
N GLY A 289 -17.47 10.08 7.62
CA GLY A 289 -17.97 11.23 6.90
C GLY A 289 -19.46 11.10 6.58
N TYR A 290 -19.91 9.91 6.20
CA TYR A 290 -21.32 9.68 5.89
C TYR A 290 -22.19 9.54 7.14
N PHE A 291 -21.82 8.63 8.05
CA PHE A 291 -22.68 8.29 9.19
C PHE A 291 -22.63 9.31 10.33
N ILE A 292 -21.59 10.13 10.39
CA ILE A 292 -21.37 11.06 11.51
C ILE A 292 -21.38 12.49 10.99
N TRP A 293 -20.46 12.85 10.09
CA TRP A 293 -20.32 14.25 9.69
C TRP A 293 -21.52 14.77 8.91
N VAL A 294 -21.99 14.05 7.89
CA VAL A 294 -23.21 14.43 7.16
C VAL A 294 -24.44 14.41 8.08
N ALA A 295 -24.57 13.39 8.92
CA ALA A 295 -25.74 13.20 9.76
C ALA A 295 -25.84 14.19 10.94
N MET A 296 -24.70 14.59 11.51
CA MET A 296 -24.65 15.35 12.77
C MET A 296 -24.09 16.77 12.61
N ALA A 297 -23.30 17.06 11.58
CA ALA A 297 -22.64 18.36 11.39
C ALA A 297 -23.33 19.26 10.34
N GLY A 298 -24.56 18.93 9.93
CA GLY A 298 -25.40 19.83 9.13
C GLY A 298 -25.47 19.56 7.62
N GLY A 299 -25.36 18.28 7.20
CA GLY A 299 -25.49 17.90 5.79
C GLY A 299 -24.27 18.28 4.93
N PRO A 300 -24.29 17.96 3.62
CA PRO A 300 -23.19 18.28 2.73
C PRO A 300 -23.01 19.80 2.60
N ALA A 301 -21.76 20.28 2.67
CA ALA A 301 -21.47 21.68 2.33
C ALA A 301 -21.71 21.98 0.84
N TRP A 302 -21.75 20.94 0.02
CA TRP A 302 -22.04 21.00 -1.41
C TRP A 302 -22.61 19.67 -1.89
N GLY A 303 -23.54 19.73 -2.85
CA GLY A 303 -24.32 18.57 -3.30
C GLY A 303 -25.48 18.23 -2.36
N SER A 304 -26.43 17.44 -2.86
CA SER A 304 -27.59 16.97 -2.09
C SER A 304 -27.39 15.57 -1.49
N ASN A 305 -26.37 14.83 -1.95
CA ASN A 305 -26.12 13.45 -1.56
C ASN A 305 -24.93 13.34 -0.60
N GLY A 306 -25.22 13.00 0.66
CA GLY A 306 -24.22 12.81 1.71
C GLY A 306 -23.19 11.72 1.46
N VAL A 307 -23.56 10.63 0.77
CA VAL A 307 -22.62 9.56 0.42
C VAL A 307 -21.58 10.09 -0.56
N VAL A 308 -22.05 10.76 -1.61
CA VAL A 308 -21.19 11.34 -2.65
C VAL A 308 -20.26 12.38 -2.04
N TYR A 309 -20.79 13.26 -1.19
CA TYR A 309 -20.00 14.22 -0.44
C TYR A 309 -18.88 13.54 0.35
N SER A 310 -19.21 12.53 1.16
CA SER A 310 -18.21 11.83 2.00
C SER A 310 -17.13 11.13 1.17
N VAL A 311 -17.53 10.45 0.09
CA VAL A 311 -16.62 9.75 -0.84
C VAL A 311 -15.64 10.75 -1.46
N VAL A 312 -16.15 11.84 -2.04
CA VAL A 312 -15.29 12.80 -2.75
C VAL A 312 -14.43 13.60 -1.79
N TYR A 313 -14.99 14.06 -0.68
CA TYR A 313 -14.27 14.84 0.33
C TYR A 313 -13.06 14.05 0.87
N ASN A 314 -13.28 12.79 1.26
CA ASN A 314 -12.20 11.95 1.77
C ASN A 314 -11.22 11.53 0.67
N ALA A 315 -11.68 11.39 -0.57
CA ALA A 315 -10.79 11.10 -1.69
C ALA A 315 -9.83 12.26 -1.95
N LEU A 316 -10.33 13.50 -1.88
CA LEU A 316 -9.52 14.72 -1.97
C LEU A 316 -8.60 14.89 -0.75
N SER A 317 -9.03 14.51 0.44
CA SER A 317 -8.16 14.52 1.62
C SER A 317 -6.99 13.52 1.47
N ILE A 318 -7.25 12.33 0.93
CA ILE A 318 -6.28 11.23 0.95
C ILE A 318 -5.37 11.20 -0.28
N TRP A 319 -5.94 11.24 -1.48
CA TRP A 319 -5.21 10.89 -2.70
C TRP A 319 -4.32 12.00 -3.29
N PRO A 320 -4.71 13.28 -3.30
CA PRO A 320 -3.83 14.36 -3.73
C PRO A 320 -2.96 14.92 -2.61
N PHE A 321 -3.43 14.96 -1.35
CA PHE A 321 -2.65 15.52 -0.25
C PHE A 321 -1.73 14.49 0.42
N ASN A 322 -2.30 13.41 0.96
CA ASN A 322 -1.57 12.57 1.92
C ASN A 322 -0.77 11.43 1.30
N TYR A 323 -1.39 10.71 0.36
CA TYR A 323 -0.75 9.57 -0.28
C TYR A 323 0.53 9.95 -1.03
N PRO A 324 0.59 10.98 -1.90
CA PRO A 324 1.77 11.28 -2.69
C PRO A 324 2.94 11.76 -1.82
N LEU A 325 2.65 12.65 -0.87
CA LEU A 325 3.63 13.16 0.09
C LEU A 325 4.25 12.02 0.90
N THR A 326 3.40 11.15 1.47
CA THR A 326 3.88 10.00 2.25
C THR A 326 4.64 9.02 1.37
N GLN A 327 4.17 8.76 0.15
CA GLN A 327 4.82 7.83 -0.79
C GLN A 327 6.24 8.28 -1.15
N VAL A 328 6.45 9.58 -1.36
CA VAL A 328 7.77 10.17 -1.65
C VAL A 328 8.71 10.04 -0.45
N LEU A 329 8.24 10.33 0.76
CA LEU A 329 9.06 10.33 1.98
C LEU A 329 9.31 8.93 2.54
N MET A 330 8.38 8.00 2.35
CA MET A 330 8.43 6.63 2.89
C MET A 330 9.62 5.83 2.36
N ILE A 331 9.93 5.95 1.07
CA ILE A 331 11.02 5.19 0.43
C ILE A 331 12.39 5.51 1.05
N PRO A 332 12.84 6.79 1.10
CA PRO A 332 14.14 7.12 1.69
C PRO A 332 14.17 6.86 3.20
N THR A 333 13.10 7.19 3.93
CA THR A 333 13.06 7.03 5.40
C THR A 333 13.14 5.57 5.84
N ILE A 334 12.36 4.67 5.22
CA ILE A 334 12.43 3.24 5.53
C ILE A 334 13.80 2.67 5.18
N LYS A 335 14.40 3.07 4.05
CA LYS A 335 15.75 2.62 3.69
C LYS A 335 16.78 3.01 4.74
N VAL A 336 16.75 4.25 5.23
CA VAL A 336 17.66 4.72 6.29
C VAL A 336 17.46 3.90 7.57
N VAL A 337 16.21 3.72 8.01
CA VAL A 337 15.90 2.96 9.23
C VAL A 337 16.34 1.50 9.11
N MET A 338 16.12 0.87 7.96
CA MET A 338 16.58 -0.49 7.70
C MET A 338 18.11 -0.62 7.74
N ILE A 339 18.85 0.37 7.23
CA ILE A 339 20.32 0.38 7.31
C ILE A 339 20.77 0.50 8.77
N MET A 340 20.16 1.40 9.54
CA MET A 340 20.47 1.58 10.96
C MET A 340 20.18 0.32 11.79
N ASN A 341 19.09 -0.39 11.49
CA ASN A 341 18.73 -1.62 12.20
C ASN A 341 19.56 -2.82 11.77
N LYS A 342 20.01 -2.90 10.51
CA LYS A 342 20.84 -4.02 10.02
C LYS A 342 22.19 -4.11 10.74
N ASN A 343 22.68 -2.99 11.27
CA ASN A 343 23.91 -2.93 12.07
C ASN A 343 23.70 -3.35 13.53
N LYS A 344 22.46 -3.60 13.98
CA LYS A 344 22.11 -4.04 15.33
C LYS A 344 21.80 -5.53 15.39
N GLY A 345 22.70 -6.36 14.82
CA GLY A 345 22.53 -7.81 14.71
C GLY A 345 21.80 -8.45 15.89
N TYR A 346 20.63 -9.01 15.60
CA TYR A 346 19.94 -9.98 16.43
C TYR A 346 19.98 -11.32 15.71
#